data_AF-A0A6B2E449-F1
#
_entry.id   AF-A0A6B2E449-F1
#
_cell.length_a   1.000
_cell.length_b   1.000
_cell.length_c   1.000
_cell.angle_alpha   90.00
_cell.angle_beta   90.00
_cell.angle_gamma   90.00
#
_symmetry.space_group_name_H-M   'P 1'
#
loop_
_entity.id
_entity.type
_entity.pdbx_description
1 polymer ?
#
loop_
_entity_poly.entity_id
_entity_poly.type
_entity_poly.pdbx_seq_one_letter_code
_entity_poly.pdbx_strand_id
1 'polypeptide(L)'
;MQLYIRGEKTHVLNVEISDTVAEIKAKLALLSNEGCDDICLTCEGTPLANDALVCSLTSCELDLTLPLLGGKVHGSLARAGKVKGQTPKVEKQEKKKKKTGRAKRRIQYNRRFVNVVQSFGRRRGPNAKS
;
A
#
# COMPACT_ATOMS: atom_id res chain seq x y z
N MET A 1 -10.28 11.92 40.66
CA MET A 1 -9.55 13.10 40.12
C MET A 1 -10.35 13.68 38.97
N GLN A 2 -10.27 14.99 38.73
CA GLN A 2 -10.87 15.63 37.55
C GLN A 2 -9.81 15.79 36.47
N LEU A 3 -10.10 15.30 35.27
CA LEU A 3 -9.28 15.51 34.08
C LEU A 3 -9.97 16.50 33.14
N TYR A 4 -9.20 17.47 32.66
CA TYR A 4 -9.61 18.46 31.69
C TYR A 4 -9.05 18.08 30.33
N ILE A 5 -9.92 17.73 29.39
CA ILE A 5 -9.52 17.24 28.07
C ILE A 5 -9.80 18.34 27.06
N ARG A 6 -8.73 18.90 26.52
CA ARG A 6 -8.74 19.99 25.55
C ARG A 6 -8.78 19.41 24.14
N GLY A 7 -9.88 19.63 23.43
CA GLY A 7 -10.04 19.33 22.01
C GLY A 7 -10.80 20.47 21.32
N GLU A 8 -11.63 20.16 20.33
CA GLU A 8 -12.58 21.16 19.77
C GLU A 8 -13.55 21.69 20.84
N LYS A 9 -13.90 20.85 21.81
CA LYS A 9 -14.65 21.19 23.02
C LYS A 9 -13.87 20.70 24.23
N THR A 10 -13.93 21.45 25.32
CA THR A 10 -13.34 21.02 26.60
C THR A 10 -14.27 20.04 27.29
N HIS A 11 -13.79 18.83 27.53
CA HIS A 11 -14.51 17.80 28.29
C HIS A 11 -13.92 17.68 29.69
N VAL A 12 -14.78 17.62 30.71
CA VAL A 12 -14.37 17.38 32.10
C VAL A 12 -14.81 15.98 32.50
N LEU A 13 -13.86 15.11 32.83
CA LEU A 13 -14.12 13.73 33.25
C LEU A 13 -13.73 13.53 34.71
N ASN A 14 -14.62 12.91 35.48
CA ASN A 14 -14.31 12.37 36.80
C ASN A 14 -13.75 10.95 36.62
N VAL A 15 -12.51 10.76 37.04
CA VAL A 15 -11.74 9.53 36.78
C VAL A 15 -11.08 9.04 38.06
N GLU A 16 -11.00 7.73 38.26
CA GLU A 16 -10.28 7.15 39.39
C GLU A 16 -8.77 7.06 39.11
N ILE A 17 -7.97 6.93 40.17
CA ILE A 17 -6.50 6.91 40.06
C ILE A 17 -6.01 5.61 39.39
N SER A 18 -6.80 4.54 39.51
CA SER A 18 -6.56 3.22 38.92
C SER A 18 -7.06 3.07 37.49
N ASP A 19 -7.81 4.05 36.97
CA ASP A 19 -8.33 3.96 35.60
C ASP A 19 -7.17 4.01 34.59
N THR A 20 -7.37 3.33 33.46
CA THR A 20 -6.42 3.33 32.35
C THR A 20 -6.77 4.38 31.30
N VAL A 21 -5.79 4.80 30.51
CA VAL A 21 -6.02 5.70 29.37
C VAL A 21 -6.98 5.09 28.35
N ALA A 22 -7.02 3.77 28.19
CA ALA A 22 -8.01 3.07 27.36
C ALA A 22 -9.46 3.34 27.81
N GLU A 23 -9.72 3.30 29.12
CA GLU A 23 -11.05 3.58 29.69
C GLU A 23 -11.44 5.05 29.52
N ILE A 24 -10.46 5.97 29.62
CA ILE A 24 -10.68 7.38 29.32
C ILE A 24 -11.05 7.56 27.85
N LYS A 25 -10.33 6.92 26.92
CA LYS A 25 -10.66 6.97 25.49
C LYS A 25 -12.05 6.40 25.21
N ALA A 26 -12.45 5.33 25.88
CA ALA A 26 -13.80 4.77 25.75
C ALA A 26 -14.89 5.73 26.26
N LYS A 27 -14.67 6.39 27.40
CA LYS A 27 -15.59 7.43 27.92
C LYS A 27 -15.69 8.62 26.97
N LEU A 28 -14.58 9.01 26.35
CA LEU A 28 -14.55 10.08 25.35
C LEU A 28 -15.25 9.69 24.05
N ALA A 29 -15.03 8.49 23.54
CA ALA A 29 -15.68 7.97 22.34
C ALA A 29 -17.22 8.02 22.46
N LEU A 30 -17.77 7.71 23.64
CA LEU A 30 -19.21 7.83 23.91
C LEU A 30 -19.71 9.28 23.89
N LEU A 31 -18.87 10.26 24.26
CA LEU A 31 -19.23 11.68 24.30
C LEU A 31 -19.04 12.39 22.96
N SER A 32 -18.00 12.03 22.19
CA SER A 32 -17.71 12.63 20.88
C SER A 32 -18.36 11.88 19.71
N ASN A 33 -18.96 10.71 19.94
CA ASN A 33 -19.54 9.84 18.90
C ASN A 33 -18.50 9.44 17.84
N GLU A 34 -17.26 9.24 18.27
CA GLU A 34 -16.10 8.88 17.46
C GLU A 34 -15.53 7.52 17.90
N GLY A 35 -14.76 6.87 17.03
CA GLY A 35 -14.13 5.59 17.34
C GLY A 35 -13.01 5.74 18.37
N CYS A 36 -12.91 4.79 19.31
CA CYS A 36 -11.85 4.77 20.33
C CYS A 36 -10.44 4.72 19.73
N ASP A 37 -10.27 4.11 18.54
CA ASP A 37 -8.98 3.96 17.86
C ASP A 37 -8.48 5.27 17.24
N ASP A 38 -9.40 6.21 16.96
CA ASP A 38 -9.08 7.49 16.35
C ASP A 38 -8.70 8.55 17.40
N ILE A 39 -8.88 8.26 18.69
CA ILE A 39 -8.60 9.22 19.77
C ILE A 39 -7.14 9.07 20.24
N CYS A 40 -6.32 10.09 19.97
CA CYS A 40 -4.98 10.22 20.52
C CYS A 40 -4.97 11.25 21.65
N LEU A 41 -4.57 10.81 22.85
CA LEU A 41 -4.45 11.67 24.02
C LEU A 41 -2.97 11.97 24.29
N THR A 42 -2.64 13.23 24.52
CA THR A 42 -1.30 13.68 24.88
C THR A 42 -1.30 14.41 26.23
N CYS A 43 -0.32 14.13 27.08
CA CYS A 43 -0.05 14.87 28.32
C CYS A 43 1.25 15.64 28.15
N GLU A 44 1.23 16.96 28.27
CA GLU A 44 2.41 17.83 28.14
C GLU A 44 3.23 17.58 26.86
N GLY A 45 2.54 17.31 25.75
CA GLY A 45 3.16 17.03 24.45
C GLY A 45 3.64 15.58 24.26
N THR A 46 3.46 14.69 25.24
CA THR A 46 3.80 13.27 25.13
C THR A 46 2.54 12.42 24.87
N PRO A 47 2.53 11.56 23.82
CA PRO A 47 1.37 10.70 23.54
C PRO A 47 1.25 9.60 24.59
N LEU A 48 0.03 9.42 25.11
CA LEU A 48 -0.27 8.44 26.12
C LEU A 48 -0.58 7.08 25.49
N ALA A 49 0.11 6.05 25.97
CA ALA A 49 -0.21 4.66 25.65
C ALA A 49 -1.52 4.23 26.33
N ASN A 50 -2.24 3.27 25.74
CA ASN A 50 -3.52 2.80 26.25
C ASN A 50 -3.43 2.20 27.67
N ASP A 51 -2.29 1.57 27.99
CA ASP A 51 -2.07 0.89 29.27
C ASP A 51 -1.55 1.84 30.38
N ALA A 52 -1.34 3.13 30.07
CA ALA A 52 -0.89 4.08 31.07
C ALA A 52 -2.00 4.33 32.10
N LEU A 53 -1.60 4.41 33.38
CA LEU A 53 -2.51 4.70 34.48
C LEU A 53 -2.65 6.21 34.66
N VAL A 54 -3.82 6.64 35.11
CA VAL A 54 -4.09 8.04 35.48
C VAL A 54 -3.14 8.54 36.57
N CYS A 55 -2.76 7.67 37.50
CA CYS A 55 -1.78 8.00 38.55
C CYS A 55 -0.41 8.44 38.01
N SER A 56 -0.05 8.00 36.80
CA SER A 56 1.27 8.27 36.21
C SER A 56 1.33 9.59 35.42
N LEU A 57 0.21 10.29 35.29
CA LEU A 57 0.13 11.53 34.55
C LEU A 57 0.80 12.68 35.32
N THR A 58 1.58 13.49 34.60
CA THR A 58 2.27 14.65 35.17
C THR A 58 1.34 15.85 35.38
N SER A 59 0.25 15.92 34.60
CA SER A 59 -0.74 16.99 34.68
C SER A 59 -2.17 16.45 34.60
N CYS A 60 -3.13 17.25 35.09
CA CYS A 60 -4.57 16.96 34.99
C CYS A 60 -5.21 17.49 33.69
N GLU A 61 -4.39 18.04 32.78
CA GLU A 61 -4.83 18.59 31.50
C GLU A 61 -4.30 17.70 30.36
N LEU A 62 -5.20 17.17 29.53
CA LEU A 62 -4.86 16.32 28.40
C LEU A 62 -5.30 16.98 27.11
N ASP A 63 -4.49 16.89 26.06
CA ASP A 63 -4.90 17.34 24.72
C ASP A 63 -5.40 16.14 23.91
N LEU A 64 -6.55 16.32 23.26
CA LEU A 64 -7.17 15.35 22.37
C LEU A 64 -6.86 15.72 20.91
N THR A 65 -6.31 14.75 20.18
CA THR A 65 -6.03 14.87 18.75
C THR A 65 -6.68 13.71 17.99
N LEU A 66 -7.38 14.04 16.91
CA LEU A 66 -7.97 13.08 15.99
C LEU A 66 -7.11 13.07 14.71
N PRO A 67 -6.38 11.99 14.39
CA PRO A 67 -5.61 11.91 13.18
C PRO A 67 -6.56 11.78 11.98
N LEU A 68 -6.36 12.63 10.96
CA LEU A 68 -7.09 12.48 9.71
C LEU A 68 -6.75 11.15 9.04
N LEU A 69 -7.78 10.36 8.71
CA LEU A 69 -7.63 9.15 7.91
C LEU A 69 -7.08 9.52 6.52
N GLY A 70 -5.92 8.94 6.15
CA GLY A 70 -5.30 9.13 4.84
C GLY A 70 -4.20 10.19 4.79
N GLY A 71 -3.14 10.00 5.59
CA GLY A 71 -1.93 10.83 5.54
C GLY A 71 -1.26 10.91 4.15
N LYS A 72 -0.27 11.79 4.01
CA LYS A 72 0.47 12.02 2.75
C LYS A 72 1.06 10.71 2.18
N VAL A 73 0.44 10.18 1.14
CA VAL A 73 0.98 9.07 0.35
C VAL A 73 2.09 9.61 -0.55
N HIS A 74 3.33 9.15 -0.36
CA HIS A 74 4.45 9.47 -1.22
C HIS A 74 4.42 8.63 -2.50
N GLY A 75 4.61 9.29 -3.65
CA GLY A 75 4.57 8.66 -4.98
C GLY A 75 3.37 9.13 -5.79
N SER A 76 3.59 10.11 -6.67
CA SER A 76 2.52 10.62 -7.53
C SER A 76 2.25 9.67 -8.71
N LEU A 77 0.97 9.60 -9.11
CA LEU A 77 0.54 8.88 -10.32
C LEU A 77 0.92 9.59 -11.63
N ALA A 78 1.62 10.72 -11.55
CA ALA A 78 1.96 11.58 -12.69
C ALA A 78 2.79 10.87 -13.79
N ARG A 79 3.45 9.76 -13.48
CA ARG A 79 4.26 8.98 -14.45
C ARG A 79 3.54 7.73 -14.98
N ALA A 80 2.30 7.49 -14.59
CA ALA A 80 1.53 6.34 -15.08
C ALA A 80 1.39 6.39 -16.61
N GLY A 81 1.80 5.32 -17.29
CA GLY A 81 1.69 5.23 -18.75
C GLY A 81 2.69 6.04 -19.57
N LYS A 82 3.64 6.77 -18.96
CA LYS A 82 4.62 7.62 -19.67
C LYS A 82 5.33 6.89 -20.81
N VAL A 83 5.84 5.69 -20.55
CA VAL A 83 6.59 4.90 -21.57
C VAL A 83 5.66 4.42 -22.69
N LYS A 84 4.43 4.02 -22.36
CA LYS A 84 3.44 3.57 -23.34
C LYS A 84 2.99 4.70 -24.27
N GLY A 85 2.92 5.94 -23.77
CA GLY A 85 2.59 7.12 -24.57
C GLY A 85 3.76 7.67 -25.40
N GLN A 86 4.99 7.54 -24.90
CA GLN A 86 6.19 8.00 -25.61
C GLN A 86 6.62 7.06 -26.74
N THR A 87 6.32 5.77 -26.63
CA THR A 87 6.71 4.80 -27.66
C THR A 87 5.84 4.94 -28.91
N PRO A 88 6.43 5.03 -30.12
CA PRO A 88 5.64 5.16 -31.34
C PRO A 88 4.78 3.91 -31.54
N LYS A 89 3.51 4.11 -31.91
CA LYS A 89 2.56 3.03 -32.15
C LYS A 89 2.81 2.40 -33.52
N VAL A 90 3.65 1.38 -33.58
CA VAL A 90 3.94 0.64 -34.82
C VAL A 90 2.77 -0.27 -35.17
N GLU A 91 2.19 -0.07 -36.36
CA GLU A 91 1.12 -0.92 -36.87
C GLU A 91 1.59 -2.35 -37.18
N LYS A 92 0.70 -3.32 -37.02
CA LYS A 92 1.01 -4.71 -37.34
C LYS A 92 1.02 -4.88 -38.86
N GLN A 93 2.20 -5.16 -39.41
CA GLN A 93 2.32 -5.57 -40.81
C GLN A 93 1.51 -6.85 -41.08
N GLU A 94 0.86 -6.90 -42.23
CA GLU A 94 0.16 -8.10 -42.67
C GLU A 94 1.16 -9.22 -42.93
N LYS A 95 0.95 -10.38 -42.28
CA LYS A 95 1.77 -11.57 -42.43
C LYS A 95 0.89 -12.72 -42.88
N LYS A 96 1.40 -13.53 -43.83
CA LYS A 96 0.74 -14.75 -44.28
C LYS A 96 0.32 -15.61 -43.08
N LYS A 97 -0.92 -16.07 -43.08
CA LYS A 97 -1.45 -16.97 -42.03
C LYS A 97 -0.54 -18.20 -41.91
N LYS A 98 -0.04 -18.47 -40.71
CA LYS A 98 0.80 -19.65 -40.46
C LYS A 98 -0.08 -20.90 -40.53
N LYS A 99 0.39 -21.94 -41.24
CA LYS A 99 -0.25 -23.26 -41.20
C LYS A 99 -0.31 -23.77 -39.75
N THR A 100 -1.39 -24.48 -39.40
CA THR A 100 -1.65 -25.03 -38.06
C THR A 100 -1.72 -26.57 -38.09
N GLY A 101 -1.81 -27.20 -36.93
CA GLY A 101 -1.99 -28.66 -36.79
C GLY A 101 -0.88 -29.51 -37.42
N ARG A 102 -1.27 -30.63 -38.04
CA ARG A 102 -0.36 -31.60 -38.67
C ARG A 102 0.53 -30.97 -39.73
N ALA A 103 -0.02 -30.04 -40.52
CA ALA A 103 0.75 -29.34 -41.55
C ALA A 103 1.91 -28.52 -40.95
N LYS A 104 1.68 -27.84 -39.81
CA LYS A 104 2.74 -27.12 -39.08
C LYS A 104 3.80 -28.05 -38.53
N ARG A 105 3.40 -29.20 -37.97
CA ARG A 105 4.33 -30.20 -37.42
C ARG A 105 5.23 -30.79 -38.50
N ARG A 106 4.69 -31.10 -39.69
CA ARG A 106 5.48 -31.56 -40.84
C ARG A 106 6.54 -30.53 -41.26
N ILE A 107 6.17 -29.25 -41.34
CA ILE A 107 7.11 -28.17 -41.66
C ILE A 107 8.21 -28.05 -40.60
N GLN A 108 7.86 -28.15 -39.31
CA GLN A 108 8.84 -28.10 -38.22
C GLN A 108 9.82 -29.28 -38.27
N TYR A 109 9.34 -30.49 -38.54
CA TYR A 109 10.18 -31.68 -38.68
C TYR A 109 11.17 -31.51 -39.84
N ASN A 110 10.67 -31.16 -41.03
CA ASN A 110 11.52 -30.93 -42.19
C ASN A 110 12.56 -29.85 -41.92
N ARG A 111 12.19 -28.73 -41.26
CA ARG A 111 13.13 -27.64 -40.93
C ARG A 111 14.17 -28.00 -39.87
N ARG A 112 13.90 -28.98 -38.99
CA ARG A 112 14.80 -29.35 -37.88
C ARG A 112 15.68 -30.55 -38.16
N PHE A 113 15.22 -31.47 -39.00
CA PHE A 113 15.87 -32.78 -39.17
C PHE A 113 16.22 -33.09 -40.62
N VAL A 114 15.30 -32.83 -41.57
CA VAL A 114 15.52 -33.20 -42.98
C VAL A 114 16.40 -32.18 -43.69
N ASN A 115 16.08 -30.89 -43.55
CA ASN A 115 16.74 -29.81 -44.28
C ASN A 115 17.95 -29.24 -43.54
N VAL A 116 18.29 -29.76 -42.36
CA VAL A 116 19.44 -29.28 -41.58
C VAL A 116 20.67 -30.06 -42.02
N VAL A 117 21.57 -29.41 -42.76
CA VAL A 117 22.92 -29.90 -42.99
C VAL A 117 23.77 -29.48 -41.80
N GLN A 118 24.45 -30.43 -41.14
CA GLN A 118 25.39 -30.12 -40.06
C GLN A 118 26.64 -29.45 -40.67
N SER A 119 26.67 -28.12 -40.65
CA SER A 119 27.88 -27.36 -40.93
C SER A 119 28.89 -27.55 -39.79
N PHE A 120 30.18 -27.59 -40.11
CA PHE A 120 31.25 -27.58 -39.11
C PHE A 120 31.16 -26.32 -38.23
N GLY A 121 31.41 -26.47 -36.92
CA GLY A 121 31.38 -25.39 -35.94
C GLY A 121 30.15 -25.40 -35.02
N ARG A 122 29.95 -24.31 -34.27
CA ARG A 122 28.87 -24.20 -33.27
C ARG A 122 27.50 -24.12 -33.94
N ARG A 123 26.55 -24.92 -33.47
CA ARG A 123 25.17 -24.96 -33.99
C ARG A 123 24.51 -23.58 -33.86
N ARG A 124 24.08 -22.98 -34.97
CA ARG A 124 23.32 -21.73 -34.95
C ARG A 124 21.87 -21.95 -34.50
N GLY A 125 21.37 -20.99 -33.71
CA GLY A 125 20.00 -20.99 -33.23
C GLY A 125 18.98 -20.59 -34.31
N PRO A 126 17.71 -21.03 -34.19
CA PRO A 126 16.67 -20.81 -35.20
C PRO A 126 16.20 -19.35 -35.37
N ASN A 127 16.66 -18.43 -34.51
CA ASN A 127 16.36 -16.99 -34.57
C ASN A 127 17.65 -16.15 -34.43
N ALA A 128 18.79 -16.70 -34.84
CA ALA A 128 20.04 -15.94 -34.92
C ALA A 128 19.88 -14.85 -35.98
N LYS A 129 20.20 -13.60 -35.64
CA LYS A 129 20.29 -12.51 -36.61
C LYS A 129 21.61 -12.66 -37.38
N SER A 130 21.55 -12.47 -38.70
CA SER A 130 22.72 -12.46 -39.59
C SER A 130 23.57 -11.23 -39.37
#